data_AF-A0AAN6MFR5-F1
#
_entry.id   AF-A0AAN6MFR5-F1
#
_cell.length_a   1.000
_cell.length_b   1.000
_cell.length_c   1.000
_cell.angle_alpha   90.00
_cell.angle_beta   90.00
_cell.angle_gamma   90.00
#
_symmetry.space_group_name_H-M   'P 1'
#
loop_
_entity.id
_entity.type
_entity.pdbx_description
1 polymer ?
#
loop_
_entity_poly.entity_id
_entity_poly.type
_entity_poly.pdbx_seq_one_letter_code
_entity_poly.pdbx_strand_id
1 'polypeptide(L)'
;MQKAAGSVYFYAPNRGAAIFFTAAFAASGLVHLGQCKSYQFFKVTALLPICCAFATAAFATRAYSSSHTDDAPVYTASMLLLYIFPPILALANSLILGRLFSFVPYFAPMHPSRMLVTFASLTGVIELVTIAGIAYLTNRDLSDKLLLIGNTLTKASLVLPLLVITVIFVLAGIFHRCCRAGKIKAPQVTRPLLVLYASMLLILGRTLFRTVEQFRGSAWINRGDGSLPLTPAVRYEWYFYVFDAAPMLIVSVLWNIWHPGRFLPRDRRAYLAQDGVTVLMGPGWKDSRSLTETFFNPFAMLTTRGGHQKQFWESNGYALRSTGRRNRRT
;
A
#
# COMPACT_ATOMS: atom_id res chain seq x y z
N MET A 1 36.36 1.37 -4.39
CA MET A 1 35.62 2.63 -4.61
C MET A 1 35.74 3.45 -3.34
N GLN A 2 36.56 4.50 -3.40
CA GLN A 2 36.94 5.33 -2.26
C GLN A 2 35.88 6.42 -2.07
N LYS A 3 35.40 6.59 -0.83
CA LYS A 3 34.42 7.61 -0.45
C LYS A 3 34.99 8.99 -0.80
N ALA A 4 34.30 9.78 -1.63
CA ALA A 4 34.68 11.18 -1.82
C ALA A 4 34.52 11.91 -0.47
N ALA A 5 35.53 12.68 -0.06
CA ALA A 5 35.46 13.47 1.17
C ALA A 5 34.25 14.43 1.09
N GLY A 6 33.36 14.39 2.09
CA GLY A 6 32.12 15.17 2.11
C GLY A 6 30.87 14.48 1.54
N SER A 7 30.99 13.31 0.90
CA SER A 7 29.83 12.61 0.32
C SER A 7 28.84 12.09 1.38
N VAL A 8 27.55 12.34 1.14
CA VAL A 8 26.42 11.76 1.90
C VAL A 8 26.20 10.28 1.59
N TYR A 9 26.61 9.82 0.39
CA TYR A 9 26.52 8.43 -0.03
C TYR A 9 27.73 7.59 0.42
N PHE A 10 27.46 6.32 0.75
CA PHE A 10 28.48 5.30 1.05
C PHE A 10 29.02 4.57 -0.19
N TYR A 11 28.38 4.75 -1.35
CA TYR A 11 28.69 4.17 -2.65
C TYR A 11 28.63 5.23 -3.75
N ALA A 12 29.16 4.93 -4.94
CA ALA A 12 29.01 5.79 -6.11
C ALA A 12 27.56 5.69 -6.66
N PRO A 13 26.76 6.77 -6.63
CA PRO A 13 25.36 6.71 -7.04
C PRO A 13 25.20 6.59 -8.56
N ASN A 14 24.23 5.79 -9.00
CA ASN A 14 23.91 5.50 -10.38
C ASN A 14 22.84 6.46 -10.88
N ARG A 15 23.31 7.55 -11.48
CA ARG A 15 22.46 8.58 -12.08
C ARG A 15 21.54 8.03 -13.18
N GLY A 16 22.04 7.14 -14.02
CA GLY A 16 21.27 6.58 -15.15
C GLY A 16 20.03 5.83 -14.68
N ALA A 17 20.17 5.00 -13.66
CA ALA A 17 19.05 4.28 -13.05
C ALA A 17 18.04 5.25 -12.41
N ALA A 18 18.48 6.27 -11.70
CA ALA A 18 17.58 7.29 -11.12
C ALA A 18 16.76 8.02 -12.21
N ILE A 19 17.38 8.39 -13.33
CA ILE A 19 16.69 9.05 -14.46
C ILE A 19 15.66 8.11 -15.10
N PHE A 20 16.02 6.84 -15.31
CA PHE A 20 15.11 5.83 -15.84
C PHE A 20 13.85 5.69 -14.96
N PHE A 21 14.01 5.50 -13.64
CA PHE A 21 12.87 5.36 -12.73
C PHE A 21 12.04 6.64 -12.65
N THR A 22 12.67 7.82 -12.72
CA THR A 22 11.95 9.10 -12.80
C THR A 22 11.02 9.12 -14.02
N ALA A 23 11.54 8.83 -15.21
CA ALA A 23 10.75 8.81 -16.44
C ALA A 23 9.66 7.73 -16.42
N ALA A 24 9.97 6.54 -15.91
CA ALA A 24 9.04 5.42 -15.85
C ALA A 24 7.85 5.70 -14.91
N PHE A 25 8.10 6.25 -13.70
CA PHE A 25 7.03 6.65 -12.79
C PHE A 25 6.23 7.85 -13.31
N ALA A 26 6.88 8.81 -13.97
CA ALA A 26 6.19 9.94 -14.59
C ALA A 26 5.22 9.47 -15.69
N ALA A 27 5.71 8.62 -16.60
CA ALA A 27 4.89 8.02 -17.66
C ALA A 27 3.73 7.21 -17.08
N SER A 28 4.00 6.36 -16.08
CA SER A 28 2.97 5.60 -15.38
C SER A 28 1.91 6.51 -14.74
N GLY A 29 2.33 7.59 -14.08
CA GLY A 29 1.45 8.56 -13.44
C GLY A 29 0.55 9.29 -14.43
N LEU A 30 1.08 9.69 -15.59
CA LEU A 30 0.29 10.32 -16.65
C LEU A 30 -0.76 9.36 -17.23
N VAL A 31 -0.41 8.08 -17.41
CA VAL A 31 -1.37 7.05 -17.81
C VAL A 31 -2.46 6.89 -16.76
N HIS A 32 -2.11 6.78 -15.47
CA HIS A 32 -3.08 6.72 -14.38
C HIS A 32 -4.02 7.94 -14.35
N LEU A 33 -3.50 9.15 -14.56
CA LEU A 33 -4.32 10.37 -14.64
C LEU A 33 -5.32 10.30 -15.79
N GLY A 34 -4.85 9.91 -16.98
CA GLY A 34 -5.71 9.69 -18.15
C GLY A 34 -6.79 8.65 -17.87
N GLN A 35 -6.42 7.51 -17.30
CA GLN A 35 -7.34 6.43 -16.94
C GLN A 35 -8.37 6.85 -15.88
N CYS A 36 -7.96 7.62 -14.87
CA CYS A 36 -8.88 8.14 -13.86
C CYS A 36 -9.96 9.04 -14.47
N LYS A 37 -9.58 9.85 -15.47
CA LYS A 37 -10.51 10.71 -16.22
C LYS A 37 -11.41 9.89 -17.13
N SER A 38 -10.85 8.99 -17.95
CA SER A 38 -11.59 8.17 -18.91
C SER A 38 -12.58 7.20 -18.24
N TYR A 39 -12.18 6.53 -17.16
CA TYR A 39 -13.06 5.63 -16.41
C TYR A 39 -13.93 6.34 -15.37
N GLN A 40 -13.75 7.67 -15.20
CA GLN A 40 -14.41 8.50 -14.18
C GLN A 40 -14.37 7.87 -12.79
N PHE A 41 -13.22 7.26 -12.46
CA PHE A 41 -12.99 6.44 -11.26
C PHE A 41 -12.08 7.13 -10.23
N PHE A 42 -11.88 8.44 -10.40
CA PHE A 42 -10.95 9.26 -9.63
C PHE A 42 -11.08 9.08 -8.10
N LYS A 43 -12.31 8.97 -7.56
CA LYS A 43 -12.54 8.82 -6.12
C LYS A 43 -11.92 7.56 -5.50
N VAL A 44 -11.56 6.56 -6.29
CA VAL A 44 -10.98 5.29 -5.80
C VAL A 44 -9.51 5.18 -6.22
N THR A 45 -9.17 5.60 -7.45
CA THR A 45 -7.82 5.42 -8.00
C THR A 45 -6.94 6.66 -7.98
N ALA A 46 -7.39 7.81 -7.45
CA ALA A 46 -6.59 9.04 -7.38
C ALA A 46 -5.28 8.89 -6.59
N LEU A 47 -5.17 7.92 -5.67
CA LEU A 47 -3.90 7.66 -4.98
C LEU A 47 -2.82 7.06 -5.89
N LEU A 48 -3.18 6.41 -7.01
CA LEU A 48 -2.20 5.86 -7.96
C LEU A 48 -1.39 6.94 -8.67
N PRO A 49 -1.99 7.99 -9.28
CA PRO A 49 -1.22 9.07 -9.87
C PRO A 49 -0.50 9.92 -8.81
N ILE A 50 -1.08 10.11 -7.61
CA ILE A 50 -0.40 10.77 -6.49
C ILE A 50 0.86 10.01 -6.10
N CYS A 51 0.77 8.69 -5.91
CA CYS A 51 1.91 7.82 -5.63
C CYS A 51 3.00 7.96 -6.72
N CYS A 52 2.61 8.00 -7.99
CA CYS A 52 3.56 8.19 -9.09
C CYS A 52 4.21 9.57 -9.08
N ALA A 53 3.50 10.62 -8.67
CA ALA A 53 4.08 11.96 -8.51
C ALA A 53 5.13 11.98 -7.40
N PHE A 54 4.84 11.40 -6.23
CA PHE A 54 5.82 11.25 -5.15
C PHE A 54 7.03 10.42 -5.58
N ALA A 55 6.82 9.29 -6.27
CA ALA A 55 7.91 8.46 -6.79
C ALA A 55 8.76 9.22 -7.82
N THR A 56 8.14 9.96 -8.74
CA THR A 56 8.84 10.79 -9.73
C THR A 56 9.71 11.83 -9.04
N ALA A 57 9.17 12.55 -8.04
CA ALA A 57 9.94 13.51 -7.26
C ALA A 57 11.08 12.84 -6.47
N ALA A 58 10.85 11.65 -5.92
CA ALA A 58 11.85 10.88 -5.19
C ALA A 58 13.06 10.51 -6.06
N PHE A 59 12.82 10.01 -7.27
CA PHE A 59 13.88 9.62 -8.20
C PHE A 59 14.51 10.83 -8.90
N ALA A 60 13.76 11.90 -9.15
CA ALA A 60 14.30 13.14 -9.70
C ALA A 60 15.28 13.81 -8.72
N THR A 61 14.89 13.95 -7.45
CA THR A 61 15.77 14.44 -6.39
C THR A 61 16.96 13.51 -6.17
N ARG A 62 16.79 12.19 -6.29
CA ARG A 62 17.90 11.22 -6.28
C ARG A 62 18.87 11.44 -7.44
N ALA A 63 18.36 11.65 -8.65
CA ALA A 63 19.19 11.91 -9.82
C ALA A 63 19.99 13.22 -9.64
N TYR A 64 19.40 14.25 -9.05
CA TYR A 64 20.09 15.48 -8.71
C TYR A 64 21.16 15.26 -7.62
N SER A 65 20.80 14.59 -6.51
CA SER A 65 21.71 14.28 -5.40
C SER A 65 22.90 13.40 -5.85
N SER A 66 22.71 12.56 -6.87
CA SER A 66 23.82 11.78 -7.44
C SER A 66 24.91 12.62 -8.10
N SER A 67 24.59 13.86 -8.50
CA SER A 67 25.55 14.81 -9.07
C SER A 67 26.07 15.83 -8.05
N HIS A 68 25.36 16.02 -6.94
CA HIS A 68 25.70 16.92 -5.83
C HIS A 68 25.73 16.13 -4.53
N THR A 69 26.78 15.32 -4.36
CA THR A 69 26.87 14.35 -3.26
C THR A 69 27.15 14.98 -1.89
N ASP A 70 27.42 16.28 -1.86
CA ASP A 70 27.63 17.13 -0.70
C ASP A 70 26.32 17.77 -0.18
N ASP A 71 25.25 17.79 -0.99
CA ASP A 71 23.96 18.38 -0.64
C ASP A 71 23.10 17.44 0.24
N ALA A 72 23.27 17.58 1.57
CA ALA A 72 22.53 16.80 2.56
C ALA A 72 21.00 17.06 2.58
N PRO A 73 20.50 18.30 2.41
CA PRO A 73 19.06 18.55 2.27
C PRO A 73 18.42 17.79 1.10
N VAL A 74 19.02 17.81 -0.09
CA VAL A 74 18.44 17.14 -1.26
C VAL A 74 18.49 15.61 -1.11
N TYR A 75 19.55 15.07 -0.51
CA TYR A 75 19.61 13.65 -0.15
C TYR A 75 18.50 13.26 0.84
N THR A 76 18.29 14.08 1.88
CA THR A 76 17.24 13.86 2.88
C THR A 76 15.86 13.89 2.24
N ALA A 77 15.59 14.88 1.38
CA ALA A 77 14.34 14.98 0.63
C ALA A 77 14.09 13.74 -0.24
N SER A 78 15.11 13.26 -0.95
CA SER A 78 15.02 12.02 -1.75
C SER A 78 14.67 10.81 -0.87
N MET A 79 15.33 10.66 0.28
CA MET A 79 15.04 9.56 1.21
C MET A 79 13.60 9.63 1.75
N LEU A 80 13.15 10.79 2.20
CA LEU A 80 11.78 10.95 2.70
C LEU A 80 10.75 10.58 1.63
N LEU A 81 10.91 11.07 0.40
CA LEU A 81 9.99 10.78 -0.71
C LEU A 81 9.99 9.29 -1.06
N LEU A 82 11.15 8.61 -1.04
CA LEU A 82 11.29 7.17 -1.30
C LEU A 82 10.54 6.31 -0.26
N TYR A 83 10.45 6.78 0.99
CA TYR A 83 9.73 6.07 2.04
C TYR A 83 8.22 6.31 2.00
N ILE A 84 7.77 7.52 1.62
CA ILE A 84 6.36 7.93 1.62
C ILE A 84 5.54 7.26 0.51
N PHE A 85 6.10 7.09 -0.71
CA PHE A 85 5.27 6.66 -1.84
C PHE A 85 4.75 5.20 -1.75
N PRO A 86 5.50 4.20 -1.24
CA PRO A 86 4.99 2.81 -1.18
C PRO A 86 3.80 2.62 -0.23
N PRO A 87 3.75 3.25 0.95
CA PRO A 87 2.56 3.30 1.80
C PRO A 87 1.33 3.91 1.11
N ILE A 88 1.50 4.95 0.28
CA ILE A 88 0.42 5.50 -0.55
C ILE A 88 -0.10 4.43 -1.53
N LEU A 89 0.78 3.64 -2.13
CA LEU A 89 0.40 2.54 -3.03
C LEU A 89 -0.33 1.41 -2.28
N ALA A 90 0.09 1.09 -1.05
CA ALA A 90 -0.61 0.15 -0.18
C ALA A 90 -2.02 0.66 0.19
N LEU A 91 -2.16 1.96 0.44
CA LEU A 91 -3.45 2.61 0.68
C LEU A 91 -4.34 2.61 -0.58
N ALA A 92 -3.76 2.78 -1.76
CA ALA A 92 -4.49 2.64 -3.03
C ALA A 92 -5.06 1.22 -3.19
N ASN A 93 -4.29 0.19 -2.84
CA ASN A 93 -4.77 -1.19 -2.82
C ASN A 93 -5.94 -1.39 -1.84
N SER A 94 -5.88 -0.80 -0.65
CA SER A 94 -6.97 -0.92 0.32
C SER A 94 -8.25 -0.22 -0.16
N LEU A 95 -8.14 0.92 -0.86
CA LEU A 95 -9.27 1.58 -1.55
C LEU A 95 -9.94 0.66 -2.58
N ILE A 96 -9.14 -0.04 -3.38
CA ILE A 96 -9.65 -0.98 -4.38
C ILE A 96 -10.31 -2.19 -3.70
N LEU A 97 -9.72 -2.71 -2.62
CA LEU A 97 -10.33 -3.78 -1.81
C LEU A 97 -11.65 -3.32 -1.19
N GLY A 98 -11.72 -2.10 -0.65
CA GLY A 98 -12.94 -1.53 -0.09
C GLY A 98 -14.02 -1.37 -1.16
N ARG A 99 -13.62 -1.05 -2.39
CA ARG A 99 -14.55 -1.03 -3.53
C ARG A 99 -15.09 -2.43 -3.86
N LEU A 100 -14.26 -3.47 -3.80
CA LEU A 100 -14.70 -4.86 -3.96
C LEU A 100 -15.68 -5.28 -2.86
N PHE A 101 -15.42 -4.90 -1.60
CA PHE A 101 -16.36 -5.13 -0.50
C PHE A 101 -17.69 -4.40 -0.71
N SER A 102 -17.66 -3.19 -1.27
CA SER A 102 -18.88 -2.46 -1.61
C SER A 102 -19.66 -3.13 -2.75
N PHE A 103 -18.94 -3.77 -3.69
CA PHE A 103 -19.54 -4.44 -4.84
C PHE A 103 -20.10 -5.82 -4.48
N VAL A 104 -19.51 -6.55 -3.54
CA VAL A 104 -20.01 -7.85 -3.04
C VAL A 104 -20.20 -7.77 -1.52
N PRO A 105 -21.23 -7.06 -1.05
CA PRO A 105 -21.34 -6.68 0.36
C PRO A 105 -21.62 -7.84 1.32
N TYR A 106 -22.33 -8.89 0.88
CA TYR A 106 -22.66 -10.06 1.70
C TYR A 106 -21.46 -10.94 2.08
N PHE A 107 -20.31 -10.76 1.43
CA PHE A 107 -19.06 -11.46 1.77
C PHE A 107 -17.99 -10.53 2.34
N ALA A 108 -18.28 -9.23 2.51
CA ALA A 108 -17.36 -8.27 3.07
C ALA A 108 -17.09 -8.60 4.56
N PRO A 109 -15.84 -8.89 4.96
CA PRO A 109 -15.52 -9.18 6.36
C PRO A 109 -15.71 -7.96 7.28
N MET A 110 -15.63 -6.76 6.70
CA MET A 110 -15.79 -5.50 7.41
C MET A 110 -16.36 -4.43 6.50
N HIS A 111 -16.91 -3.39 7.11
CA HIS A 111 -17.47 -2.25 6.39
C HIS A 111 -16.40 -1.54 5.54
N PRO A 112 -16.64 -1.26 4.24
CA PRO A 112 -15.69 -0.61 3.35
C PRO A 112 -15.13 0.71 3.89
N SER A 113 -15.97 1.69 4.24
CA SER A 113 -15.52 2.99 4.74
C SER A 113 -14.68 2.90 6.02
N ARG A 114 -15.05 2.02 6.96
CA ARG A 114 -14.30 1.82 8.20
C ARG A 114 -12.92 1.27 7.93
N MET A 115 -12.84 0.23 7.10
CA MET A 115 -11.57 -0.34 6.66
C MET A 115 -10.60 0.75 6.15
N LEU A 116 -11.11 1.64 5.29
CA LEU A 116 -10.31 2.69 4.68
C LEU A 116 -9.86 3.72 5.69
N VAL A 117 -10.76 4.22 6.55
CA VAL A 117 -10.40 5.20 7.59
C VAL A 117 -9.35 4.61 8.52
N THR A 118 -9.58 3.40 9.04
CA THR A 118 -8.65 2.73 9.95
C THR A 118 -7.25 2.57 9.34
N PHE A 119 -7.15 2.01 8.14
CA PHE A 119 -5.84 1.76 7.53
C PHE A 119 -5.18 3.04 7.03
N ALA A 120 -5.93 4.02 6.53
CA ALA A 120 -5.40 5.34 6.16
C ALA A 120 -4.80 6.04 7.38
N SER A 121 -5.53 6.03 8.50
CA SER A 121 -5.11 6.63 9.76
C SER A 121 -3.88 5.94 10.34
N LEU A 122 -3.90 4.61 10.43
CA LEU A 122 -2.76 3.83 10.93
C LEU A 122 -1.52 4.05 10.06
N THR A 123 -1.70 4.01 8.73
CA THR A 123 -0.61 4.31 7.78
C THR A 123 -0.10 5.73 7.99
N GLY A 124 -0.98 6.73 8.10
CA GLY A 124 -0.58 8.13 8.32
C GLY A 124 0.26 8.32 9.59
N VAL A 125 -0.13 7.70 10.70
CA VAL A 125 0.66 7.75 11.95
C VAL A 125 2.03 7.09 11.76
N ILE A 126 2.08 5.92 11.12
CA ILE A 126 3.34 5.23 10.84
C ILE A 126 4.26 6.09 9.95
N GLU A 127 3.71 6.74 8.92
CA GLU A 127 4.47 7.62 8.04
C GLU A 127 5.01 8.85 8.76
N LEU A 128 4.25 9.44 9.68
CA LEU A 128 4.75 10.55 10.50
C LEU A 128 5.95 10.12 11.37
N VAL A 129 5.87 8.93 11.98
CA VAL A 129 7.00 8.35 12.74
C VAL A 129 8.19 8.06 11.82
N THR A 130 7.94 7.59 10.60
CA THR A 130 8.98 7.33 9.59
C THR A 130 9.69 8.62 9.19
N ILE A 131 8.94 9.68 8.89
CA ILE A 131 9.48 10.99 8.51
C ILE A 131 10.34 11.56 9.64
N ALA A 132 9.85 11.54 10.88
CA ALA A 132 10.63 11.99 12.04
C ALA A 132 11.91 11.16 12.23
N GLY A 133 11.80 9.83 12.09
CA GLY A 133 12.95 8.92 12.20
C GLY A 133 14.03 9.21 11.16
N ILE A 134 13.65 9.37 9.89
CA ILE A 134 14.57 9.68 8.79
C ILE A 134 15.18 11.07 8.95
N ALA A 135 14.37 12.08 9.29
CA ALA A 135 14.86 13.46 9.47
C ALA A 135 15.93 13.56 10.56
N TYR A 136 15.79 12.80 11.65
CA TYR A 136 16.84 12.70 12.66
C TYR A 136 18.05 11.91 12.16
N LEU A 137 17.83 10.78 11.48
CA LEU A 137 18.91 9.90 11.03
C LEU A 137 19.81 10.53 9.95
N THR A 138 19.28 11.41 9.10
CA THR A 138 20.05 12.05 8.03
C THR A 138 20.73 13.35 8.45
N ASN A 139 20.35 13.94 9.59
CA ASN A 139 20.94 15.16 10.10
C ASN A 139 22.15 14.86 11.00
N ARG A 140 23.35 14.99 10.42
CA ARG A 140 24.63 14.68 11.10
C ARG A 140 25.03 15.68 12.18
N ASP A 141 24.37 16.84 12.24
CA ASP A 141 24.68 17.89 13.22
C ASP A 141 23.95 17.67 14.56
N LEU A 142 23.06 16.68 14.64
CA LEU A 142 22.34 16.34 15.86
C LEU A 142 23.21 15.55 16.84
N SER A 143 22.91 15.69 18.14
CA SER A 143 23.53 14.87 19.20
C SER A 143 23.32 13.38 18.95
N ASP A 144 24.30 12.55 19.34
CA ASP A 144 24.24 11.08 19.29
C ASP A 144 22.95 10.49 19.88
N LYS A 145 22.40 11.14 20.93
CA LYS A 145 21.12 10.71 21.52
C LYS A 145 19.96 10.86 20.54
N LEU A 146 19.89 11.98 19.79
CA LEU A 146 18.83 12.22 18.81
C LEU A 146 18.98 11.30 17.59
N LEU A 147 20.23 11.01 17.17
CA LEU A 147 20.51 10.02 16.13
C LEU A 147 20.03 8.61 16.53
N LEU A 148 20.25 8.21 17.78
CA LEU A 148 19.78 6.93 18.33
C LEU A 148 18.24 6.86 18.35
N ILE A 149 17.57 7.94 18.74
CA ILE A 149 16.11 8.06 18.68
C ILE A 149 15.65 7.90 17.22
N GLY A 150 16.25 8.63 16.28
CA GLY A 150 15.93 8.54 14.85
C GLY A 150 16.04 7.11 14.29
N ASN A 151 17.12 6.41 14.63
CA ASN A 151 17.32 5.01 14.26
C ASN A 151 16.23 4.10 14.85
N THR A 152 15.86 4.31 16.11
CA THR A 152 14.82 3.53 16.80
C THR A 152 13.43 3.76 16.19
N LEU A 153 13.08 5.03 15.92
CA LEU A 153 11.84 5.41 15.26
C LEU A 153 11.74 4.81 13.85
N THR A 154 12.83 4.88 13.07
CA THR A 154 12.89 4.30 11.71
C THR A 154 12.71 2.78 11.75
N LYS A 155 13.33 2.08 12.70
CA LYS A 155 13.14 0.63 12.86
C LYS A 155 11.71 0.25 13.22
N ALA A 156 11.15 0.93 14.22
CA ALA A 156 9.79 0.66 14.68
C ALA A 156 8.77 0.90 13.55
N SER A 157 8.92 2.02 12.84
CA SER A 157 8.04 2.39 11.73
C SER A 157 8.18 1.50 10.49
N LEU A 158 9.29 0.79 10.30
CA LEU A 158 9.41 -0.19 9.21
C LEU A 158 8.75 -1.54 9.51
N VAL A 159 8.53 -1.88 10.78
CA VAL A 159 7.87 -3.14 11.17
C VAL A 159 6.36 -3.01 11.11
N LEU A 160 5.80 -1.85 11.48
CA LEU A 160 4.36 -1.64 11.55
C LEU A 160 3.62 -1.80 10.20
N PRO A 161 4.13 -1.32 9.04
CA PRO A 161 3.50 -1.52 7.74
C PRO A 161 3.41 -2.99 7.33
N LEU A 162 4.35 -3.84 7.77
CA LEU A 162 4.29 -5.29 7.51
C LEU A 162 3.01 -5.87 8.11
N LEU A 163 2.66 -5.47 9.34
CA LEU A 163 1.42 -5.89 10.00
C LEU A 163 0.20 -5.37 9.23
N VAL A 164 0.19 -4.08 8.86
CA VAL A 164 -0.92 -3.45 8.12
C VAL A 164 -1.18 -4.16 6.79
N ILE A 165 -0.14 -4.34 5.97
CA ILE A 165 -0.25 -5.00 4.66
C ILE A 165 -0.70 -6.45 4.84
N THR A 166 -0.17 -7.17 5.84
CA THR A 166 -0.55 -8.55 6.12
C THR A 166 -2.02 -8.67 6.52
N VAL A 167 -2.52 -7.78 7.38
CA VAL A 167 -3.94 -7.78 7.77
C VAL A 167 -4.84 -7.53 6.55
N ILE A 168 -4.50 -6.56 5.70
CA ILE A 168 -5.27 -6.28 4.48
C ILE A 168 -5.22 -7.50 3.53
N PHE A 169 -4.07 -8.16 3.40
CA PHE A 169 -3.91 -9.38 2.59
C PHE A 169 -4.79 -10.52 3.12
N VAL A 170 -4.84 -10.72 4.43
CA VAL A 170 -5.71 -11.72 5.09
C VAL A 170 -7.18 -11.39 4.85
N LEU A 171 -7.60 -10.13 4.99
CA LEU A 171 -8.98 -9.70 4.72
C LEU A 171 -9.39 -9.97 3.27
N ALA A 172 -8.50 -9.70 2.31
CA ALA A 172 -8.71 -10.07 0.91
C ALA A 172 -8.82 -11.59 0.74
N GLY A 173 -7.99 -12.37 1.43
CA GLY A 173 -8.06 -13.84 1.53
C GLY A 173 -9.42 -14.36 2.01
N ILE A 174 -9.92 -13.82 3.13
CA ILE A 174 -11.22 -14.18 3.71
C ILE A 174 -12.33 -13.86 2.70
N PHE A 175 -12.34 -12.65 2.15
CA PHE A 175 -13.32 -12.22 1.15
C PHE A 175 -13.32 -13.13 -0.09
N HIS A 176 -12.14 -13.45 -0.62
CA HIS A 176 -12.00 -14.33 -1.77
C HIS A 176 -12.48 -15.76 -1.47
N ARG A 177 -12.16 -16.29 -0.28
CA ARG A 177 -12.66 -17.61 0.16
C ARG A 177 -14.19 -17.64 0.22
N CYS A 178 -14.81 -16.60 0.78
CA CYS A 178 -16.26 -16.45 0.84
C CYS A 178 -16.89 -16.36 -0.56
N CYS A 179 -16.31 -15.56 -1.47
CA CYS A 179 -16.76 -15.47 -2.86
C CYS A 179 -16.70 -16.82 -3.57
N ARG A 180 -15.62 -17.60 -3.38
CA ARG A 180 -15.48 -18.94 -3.96
C ARG A 180 -16.50 -19.92 -3.38
N ALA A 181 -16.75 -19.88 -2.07
CA ALA A 181 -17.76 -20.71 -1.42
C ALA A 181 -19.17 -20.38 -1.92
N GLY A 182 -19.47 -19.10 -2.14
CA GLY A 182 -20.71 -18.62 -2.76
C GLY A 182 -20.80 -18.79 -4.27
N LYS A 183 -19.81 -19.43 -4.92
CA LYS A 183 -19.72 -19.64 -6.37
C LYS A 183 -19.79 -18.37 -7.21
N ILE A 184 -19.34 -17.23 -6.65
CA ILE A 184 -19.23 -15.97 -7.38
C ILE A 184 -17.97 -16.01 -8.25
N LYS A 185 -18.15 -16.26 -9.55
CA LYS A 185 -17.08 -16.33 -10.56
C LYS A 185 -17.03 -15.11 -11.48
N ALA A 186 -17.68 -14.03 -11.08
CA ALA A 186 -17.76 -12.79 -11.83
C ALA A 186 -16.35 -12.26 -12.14
N PRO A 187 -15.97 -12.06 -13.42
CA PRO A 187 -14.65 -11.54 -13.77
C PRO A 187 -14.41 -10.14 -13.21
N GLN A 188 -15.50 -9.38 -12.92
CA GLN A 188 -15.46 -8.10 -12.22
C GLN A 188 -14.83 -8.18 -10.82
N VAL A 189 -14.87 -9.36 -10.18
CA VAL A 189 -14.35 -9.59 -8.82
C VAL A 189 -13.02 -10.34 -8.89
N THR A 190 -12.96 -11.41 -9.66
CA THR A 190 -11.78 -12.29 -9.70
C THR A 190 -10.55 -11.60 -10.27
N ARG A 191 -10.69 -10.82 -11.36
CA ARG A 191 -9.53 -10.18 -12.01
C ARG A 191 -8.91 -9.10 -11.10
N PRO A 192 -9.66 -8.15 -10.53
CA PRO A 192 -9.09 -7.18 -9.60
C PRO A 192 -8.49 -7.83 -8.35
N LEU A 193 -9.08 -8.92 -7.83
CA LEU A 193 -8.51 -9.64 -6.69
C LEU A 193 -7.14 -10.26 -7.00
N LEU A 194 -6.96 -10.87 -8.17
CA LEU A 194 -5.67 -11.44 -8.58
C LEU A 194 -4.58 -10.37 -8.68
N VAL A 195 -4.92 -9.22 -9.29
CA VAL A 195 -4.01 -8.06 -9.40
C VAL A 195 -3.68 -7.51 -8.02
N LEU A 196 -4.68 -7.46 -7.13
CA LEU A 196 -4.51 -7.03 -5.74
C LEU A 196 -3.55 -7.94 -4.98
N TYR A 197 -3.65 -9.27 -5.14
CA TYR A 197 -2.71 -10.21 -4.51
C TYR A 197 -1.28 -10.02 -5.02
N ALA A 198 -1.10 -9.97 -6.34
CA ALA A 198 0.21 -9.73 -6.94
C ALA A 198 0.82 -8.42 -6.42
N SER A 199 0.00 -7.37 -6.37
CA SER A 199 0.38 -6.06 -5.86
C SER A 199 0.78 -6.08 -4.38
N MET A 200 -0.05 -6.65 -3.51
CA MET A 200 0.24 -6.75 -2.07
C MET A 200 1.48 -7.59 -1.78
N LEU A 201 1.72 -8.67 -2.53
CA LEU A 201 2.93 -9.50 -2.37
C LEU A 201 4.20 -8.74 -2.73
N LEU A 202 4.18 -7.95 -3.82
CA LEU A 202 5.32 -7.11 -4.21
C LEU A 202 5.60 -6.01 -3.19
N ILE A 203 4.55 -5.36 -2.67
CA ILE A 203 4.69 -4.34 -1.61
C ILE A 203 5.20 -4.97 -0.31
N LEU A 204 4.69 -6.16 0.06
CA LEU A 204 5.15 -6.88 1.24
C LEU A 204 6.62 -7.28 1.11
N GLY A 205 7.01 -7.84 -0.04
CA GLY A 205 8.40 -8.22 -0.32
C GLY A 205 9.36 -7.04 -0.23
N ARG A 206 9.02 -5.90 -0.84
CA ARG A 206 9.76 -4.64 -0.72
C ARG A 206 9.87 -4.18 0.73
N THR A 207 8.75 -4.20 1.46
CA THR A 207 8.73 -3.72 2.85
C THR A 207 9.60 -4.61 3.72
N LEU A 208 9.55 -5.93 3.53
CA LEU A 208 10.41 -6.89 4.22
C LEU A 208 11.90 -6.63 3.91
N PHE A 209 12.23 -6.43 2.62
CA PHE A 209 13.59 -6.08 2.21
C PHE A 209 14.08 -4.81 2.93
N ARG A 210 13.27 -3.73 2.93
CA ARG A 210 13.61 -2.47 3.62
C ARG A 210 13.80 -2.65 5.12
N THR A 211 12.93 -3.41 5.77
CA THR A 211 13.07 -3.71 7.20
C THR A 211 14.37 -4.48 7.46
N VAL A 212 14.65 -5.54 6.71
CA VAL A 212 15.90 -6.31 6.87
C VAL A 212 17.13 -5.44 6.61
N GLU A 213 17.10 -4.62 5.56
CA GLU A 213 18.16 -3.67 5.21
C GLU A 213 18.47 -2.71 6.36
N GLN A 214 17.45 -2.07 6.94
CA GLN A 214 17.62 -1.11 8.05
C GLN A 214 18.14 -1.78 9.33
N PHE A 215 17.63 -2.96 9.67
CA PHE A 215 18.06 -3.68 10.87
C PHE A 215 19.50 -4.19 10.74
N ARG A 216 19.88 -4.67 9.56
CA ARG A 216 21.27 -5.07 9.29
C ARG A 216 22.18 -3.83 9.27
N GLY A 217 21.84 -2.79 8.52
CA GLY A 217 22.65 -1.57 8.38
C GLY A 217 22.91 -0.82 9.69
N SER A 218 21.99 -0.89 10.65
CA SER A 218 22.16 -0.28 11.97
C SER A 218 22.93 -1.15 12.97
N ALA A 219 22.82 -2.49 12.89
CA ALA A 219 23.65 -3.40 13.69
C ALA A 219 25.14 -3.24 13.39
N TRP A 220 25.44 -2.80 12.17
CA TRP A 220 26.76 -2.40 11.70
C TRP A 220 27.31 -1.14 12.37
N ILE A 221 26.52 -0.08 12.42
CA ILE A 221 26.92 1.21 13.04
C ILE A 221 27.18 1.04 14.54
N ASN A 222 26.35 0.23 15.22
CA ASN A 222 26.44 0.05 16.67
C ASN A 222 27.59 -0.85 17.14
N ARG A 223 28.23 -1.62 16.25
CA ARG A 223 29.27 -2.58 16.67
C ARG A 223 30.70 -2.06 16.60
N GLY A 224 30.95 -0.87 16.04
CA GLY A 224 32.25 -0.17 16.10
C GLY A 224 33.45 -0.91 15.48
N ASP A 225 33.27 -2.17 15.11
CA ASP A 225 34.26 -3.08 14.62
C ASP A 225 34.05 -3.21 13.10
N GLY A 226 34.96 -2.60 12.35
CA GLY A 226 35.00 -2.71 10.88
C GLY A 226 35.28 -4.12 10.35
N SER A 227 35.15 -5.18 11.15
CA SER A 227 35.43 -6.59 10.80
C SER A 227 34.31 -7.31 10.07
N LEU A 228 33.05 -6.89 10.17
CA LEU A 228 32.02 -7.46 9.31
C LEU A 228 32.25 -6.92 7.87
N PRO A 229 31.75 -7.59 6.81
CA PRO A 229 31.81 -7.09 5.41
C PRO A 229 30.50 -6.37 5.00
N LEU A 230 30.52 -5.06 4.67
CA LEU A 230 29.31 -4.22 4.50
C LEU A 230 28.18 -5.03 3.88
N THR A 231 26.99 -5.08 4.52
CA THR A 231 25.85 -5.83 3.98
C THR A 231 25.71 -5.49 2.49
N PRO A 232 25.66 -6.46 1.56
CA PRO A 232 25.70 -6.19 0.12
C PRO A 232 24.70 -5.13 -0.35
N ALA A 233 23.55 -5.04 0.32
CA ALA A 233 22.51 -4.04 0.09
C ALA A 233 22.96 -2.58 0.36
N VAL A 234 23.80 -2.35 1.39
CA VAL A 234 24.36 -1.03 1.68
C VAL A 234 25.59 -0.75 0.80
N ARG A 235 26.29 -1.80 0.36
CA ARG A 235 27.49 -1.70 -0.47
C ARG A 235 27.18 -1.44 -1.94
N TYR A 236 26.09 -1.99 -2.46
CA TYR A 236 25.72 -1.88 -3.87
C TYR A 236 24.31 -1.33 -4.05
N GLU A 237 24.22 -0.22 -4.76
CA GLU A 237 22.95 0.45 -5.02
C GLU A 237 21.96 -0.37 -5.87
N TRP A 238 22.44 -1.34 -6.65
CA TRP A 238 21.56 -2.13 -7.51
C TRP A 238 20.51 -2.92 -6.71
N TYR A 239 20.80 -3.30 -5.46
CA TYR A 239 19.82 -3.95 -4.57
C TYR A 239 18.61 -3.04 -4.32
N PHE A 240 18.85 -1.75 -4.08
CA PHE A 240 17.77 -0.76 -3.94
C PHE A 240 16.92 -0.70 -5.21
N TYR A 241 17.54 -0.64 -6.40
CA TYR A 241 16.75 -0.60 -7.62
C TYR A 241 15.94 -1.87 -7.90
N VAL A 242 16.51 -3.05 -7.62
CA VAL A 242 15.86 -4.35 -7.91
C VAL A 242 14.82 -4.76 -6.87
N PHE A 243 15.08 -4.51 -5.57
CA PHE A 243 14.22 -4.98 -4.48
C PHE A 243 13.33 -3.89 -3.87
N ASP A 244 13.60 -2.61 -4.16
CA ASP A 244 12.77 -1.50 -3.70
C ASP A 244 12.05 -0.80 -4.86
N ALA A 245 12.79 -0.28 -5.85
CA ALA A 245 12.21 0.54 -6.91
C ALA A 245 11.42 -0.29 -7.95
N ALA A 246 11.99 -1.38 -8.46
CA ALA A 246 11.40 -2.19 -9.50
C ALA A 246 10.07 -2.85 -9.09
N PRO A 247 9.92 -3.46 -7.90
CA PRO A 247 8.64 -4.02 -7.48
C PRO A 247 7.55 -2.97 -7.45
N MET A 248 7.86 -1.75 -7.02
CA MET A 248 6.88 -0.67 -6.95
C MET A 248 6.48 -0.15 -8.33
N LEU A 249 7.43 -0.07 -9.26
CA LEU A 249 7.14 0.26 -10.65
C LEU A 249 6.27 -0.82 -11.30
N ILE A 250 6.58 -2.10 -11.07
CA ILE A 250 5.78 -3.23 -11.53
C ILE A 250 4.35 -3.09 -11.02
N VAL A 251 4.14 -2.84 -9.72
CA VAL A 251 2.79 -2.63 -9.17
C VAL A 251 2.06 -1.46 -9.84
N SER A 252 2.75 -0.33 -10.04
CA SER A 252 2.18 0.83 -10.72
C SER A 252 1.72 0.49 -12.15
N VAL A 253 2.54 -0.27 -12.89
CA VAL A 253 2.22 -0.74 -14.24
C VAL A 253 1.11 -1.81 -14.25
N LEU A 254 1.09 -2.72 -13.27
CA LEU A 254 -0.01 -3.70 -13.11
C LEU A 254 -1.35 -2.97 -13.02
N TRP A 255 -1.44 -1.90 -12.22
CA TRP A 255 -2.67 -1.13 -12.11
C TRP A 255 -3.00 -0.28 -13.34
N ASN A 256 -2.01 0.10 -14.16
CA ASN A 256 -2.28 0.69 -15.48
C ASN A 256 -2.96 -0.32 -16.41
N ILE A 257 -2.42 -1.54 -16.49
CA ILE A 257 -2.93 -2.56 -17.43
C ILE A 257 -4.31 -3.06 -16.99
N TRP A 258 -4.46 -3.38 -15.71
CA TRP A 258 -5.69 -3.92 -15.12
C TRP A 258 -6.41 -2.90 -14.24
N HIS A 259 -6.60 -1.69 -14.77
CA HIS A 259 -7.26 -0.62 -14.04
C HIS A 259 -8.65 -1.05 -13.52
N PRO A 260 -8.96 -0.86 -12.23
CA PRO A 260 -10.19 -1.39 -11.61
C PRO A 260 -11.47 -0.81 -12.23
N GLY A 261 -11.41 0.39 -12.79
CA GLY A 261 -12.53 1.01 -13.51
C GLY A 261 -12.95 0.28 -14.80
N ARG A 262 -12.15 -0.68 -15.30
CA ARG A 262 -12.55 -1.58 -16.41
C ARG A 262 -13.47 -2.70 -15.96
N PHE A 263 -13.43 -3.04 -14.68
CA PHE A 263 -14.07 -4.23 -14.11
C PHE A 263 -15.22 -3.87 -13.19
N LEU A 264 -15.09 -2.77 -12.43
CA LEU A 264 -16.05 -2.37 -11.43
C LEU A 264 -16.95 -1.24 -11.95
N PRO A 265 -18.25 -1.25 -11.60
CA PRO A 265 -19.15 -0.16 -11.98
C PRO A 265 -18.69 1.18 -11.40
N ARG A 266 -18.97 2.26 -12.13
CA ARG A 266 -18.63 3.63 -11.71
C ARG A 266 -19.37 4.06 -10.44
N ASP A 267 -20.67 3.75 -10.34
CA ASP A 267 -21.47 4.16 -9.18
C ASP A 267 -21.18 3.25 -7.98
N ARG A 268 -20.84 3.88 -6.85
CA ARG A 268 -20.56 3.18 -5.59
C ARG A 268 -21.77 2.40 -5.06
N ARG A 269 -22.99 2.78 -5.46
CA ARG A 269 -24.24 2.12 -5.08
C ARG A 269 -24.49 0.81 -5.82
N ALA A 270 -23.78 0.56 -6.91
CA ALA A 270 -23.89 -0.68 -7.65
C ALA A 270 -23.23 -1.84 -6.87
N TYR A 271 -23.96 -2.93 -6.71
CA TYR A 271 -23.51 -4.16 -6.07
C TYR A 271 -23.99 -5.39 -6.88
N LEU A 272 -23.25 -6.49 -6.78
CA LEU A 272 -23.56 -7.75 -7.43
C LEU A 272 -24.61 -8.49 -6.61
N ALA A 273 -25.67 -8.97 -7.24
CA ALA A 273 -26.66 -9.84 -6.62
C ALA A 273 -26.05 -11.22 -6.29
N GLN A 274 -26.76 -11.98 -5.46
CA GLN A 274 -26.32 -13.28 -4.95
C GLN A 274 -26.27 -14.37 -6.04
N ASP A 275 -26.83 -14.11 -7.23
CA ASP A 275 -26.72 -14.96 -8.41
C ASP A 275 -25.33 -14.91 -9.07
N GLY A 276 -24.52 -13.90 -8.73
CA GLY A 276 -23.17 -13.68 -9.28
C GLY A 276 -23.15 -13.08 -10.68
N VAL A 277 -24.27 -12.60 -11.21
CA VAL A 277 -24.39 -12.07 -12.58
C VAL A 277 -25.07 -10.69 -12.58
N THR A 278 -26.18 -10.54 -11.85
CA THR A 278 -27.00 -9.33 -11.92
C THR A 278 -26.39 -8.21 -11.09
N VAL A 279 -26.25 -7.01 -11.67
CA VAL A 279 -25.78 -5.82 -10.94
C VAL A 279 -26.99 -4.98 -10.56
N LEU A 280 -27.16 -4.72 -9.28
CA LEU A 280 -28.27 -3.95 -8.71
C LEU A 280 -27.78 -2.64 -8.14
N MET A 281 -28.66 -1.64 -8.08
CA MET A 281 -28.43 -0.40 -7.36
C MET A 281 -29.03 -0.49 -5.96
N GLY A 282 -28.21 -0.28 -4.94
CA GLY A 282 -28.64 -0.26 -3.55
C GLY A 282 -28.63 1.15 -2.95
N PRO A 283 -29.20 1.33 -1.75
CA PRO A 283 -29.07 2.58 -1.00
C PRO A 283 -27.61 2.89 -0.60
N GLY A 284 -26.67 1.95 -0.82
CA GLY A 284 -25.30 1.99 -0.35
C GLY A 284 -25.21 1.59 1.12
N TRP A 285 -23.98 1.50 1.62
CA TRP A 285 -23.75 1.32 3.05
C TRP A 285 -24.03 2.65 3.77
N LYS A 286 -25.03 2.66 4.65
CA LYS A 286 -25.27 3.77 5.57
C LYS A 286 -24.50 3.49 6.86
N ASP A 287 -23.49 4.30 7.14
CA ASP A 287 -22.81 4.30 8.45
C ASP A 287 -23.25 5.57 9.19
N SER A 288 -23.95 5.43 10.30
CA SER A 288 -24.40 6.55 11.12
C SER A 288 -23.34 7.05 12.10
N ARG A 289 -22.18 6.38 12.17
CA ARG A 289 -21.09 6.70 13.11
C ARG A 289 -20.20 7.81 12.58
N SER A 290 -19.70 8.64 13.50
CA SER A 290 -18.74 9.70 13.20
C SER A 290 -17.37 9.12 12.78
N LEU A 291 -16.58 9.89 12.02
CA LEU A 291 -15.23 9.47 11.59
C LEU A 291 -14.29 9.25 12.79
N THR A 292 -14.49 9.97 13.89
CA THR A 292 -13.72 9.86 15.13
C THR A 292 -14.03 8.57 15.88
N GLU A 293 -15.30 8.18 16.02
CA GLU A 293 -15.67 6.88 16.59
C GLU A 293 -15.06 5.71 15.81
N THR A 294 -15.02 5.83 14.48
CA THR A 294 -14.42 4.80 13.61
C THR A 294 -12.91 4.71 13.78
N PHE A 295 -12.24 5.85 14.01
CA PHE A 295 -10.80 5.90 14.28
C PHE A 295 -10.46 5.21 15.61
N PHE A 296 -11.19 5.52 16.69
CA PHE A 296 -10.90 4.98 18.02
C PHE A 296 -11.39 3.53 18.23
N ASN A 297 -12.41 3.09 17.49
CA ASN A 297 -12.92 1.72 17.59
C ASN A 297 -13.17 1.09 16.21
N PRO A 298 -12.09 0.81 15.45
CA PRO A 298 -12.19 0.31 14.09
C PRO A 298 -12.77 -1.11 14.00
N PHE A 299 -12.58 -1.91 15.05
CA PHE A 299 -13.00 -3.31 15.15
C PHE A 299 -14.25 -3.51 16.02
N ALA A 300 -15.02 -2.46 16.31
CA ALA A 300 -16.19 -2.53 17.20
C ALA A 300 -17.18 -3.65 16.85
N MET A 301 -17.17 -4.17 15.62
CA MET A 301 -18.00 -5.28 15.18
C MET A 301 -17.60 -6.64 15.78
N LEU A 302 -16.34 -6.82 16.19
CA LEU A 302 -15.87 -8.00 16.94
C LEU A 302 -16.33 -7.97 18.40
N THR A 303 -16.53 -6.77 18.97
CA THR A 303 -16.78 -6.58 20.41
C THR A 303 -18.19 -6.14 20.76
N THR A 304 -18.92 -5.50 19.85
CA THR A 304 -20.30 -5.06 20.06
C THR A 304 -21.22 -5.64 18.99
N ARG A 305 -22.20 -6.45 19.43
CA ARG A 305 -23.41 -6.84 18.69
C ARG A 305 -24.20 -5.56 18.32
N GLY A 306 -23.73 -4.81 17.33
CA GLY A 306 -24.36 -3.58 16.90
C GLY A 306 -25.55 -3.85 15.99
N GLY A 307 -26.77 -3.65 16.53
CA GLY A 307 -28.01 -3.25 15.85
C GLY A 307 -28.42 -4.01 14.58
N HIS A 308 -29.54 -4.74 14.65
CA HIS A 308 -30.28 -5.34 13.54
C HIS A 308 -30.80 -4.31 12.51
N GLN A 309 -29.91 -3.64 11.78
CA GLN A 309 -30.31 -3.01 10.53
C GLN A 309 -30.32 -4.12 9.47
N LYS A 310 -31.51 -4.50 8.98
CA LYS A 310 -31.65 -5.50 7.91
C LYS A 310 -30.73 -5.10 6.76
N GLN A 311 -29.86 -6.03 6.38
CA GLN A 311 -28.85 -5.74 5.37
C GLN A 311 -29.57 -5.51 4.03
N PHE A 312 -29.25 -4.43 3.30
CA PHE A 312 -30.03 -4.02 2.13
C PHE A 312 -30.06 -5.07 1.01
N TRP A 313 -29.10 -6.00 1.00
CA TRP A 313 -29.03 -7.11 0.06
C TRP A 313 -29.94 -8.30 0.44
N GLU A 314 -30.52 -8.34 1.65
CA GLU A 314 -31.46 -9.41 2.04
C GLU A 314 -32.86 -9.21 1.45
N SER A 315 -33.21 -7.97 1.10
CA SER A 315 -34.53 -7.60 0.56
C SER A 315 -34.55 -7.48 -0.97
N ASN A 316 -33.51 -7.92 -1.67
CA ASN A 316 -33.36 -7.70 -3.11
C ASN A 316 -33.96 -8.80 -4.00
N GLY A 317 -34.54 -9.85 -3.40
CA GLY A 317 -35.16 -10.98 -4.10
C GLY A 317 -34.19 -12.07 -4.59
N TYR A 318 -32.89 -11.97 -4.30
CA TYR A 318 -31.88 -12.96 -4.69
C TYR A 318 -31.34 -13.72 -3.48
N ALA A 319 -31.29 -15.05 -3.59
CA ALA A 319 -30.69 -15.92 -2.58
C ALA A 319 -29.37 -16.52 -3.08
N LEU A 320 -28.43 -16.76 -2.16
CA LEU A 320 -27.22 -17.51 -2.48
C LEU A 320 -27.62 -18.90 -2.99
N ARG A 321 -26.99 -19.32 -4.09
CA ARG A 321 -27.21 -20.65 -4.68
C ARG A 321 -26.89 -21.69 -3.61
N SER A 322 -27.91 -22.33 -3.04
CA SER A 322 -27.73 -23.20 -1.87
C SER A 322 -26.68 -24.28 -2.18
N THR A 323 -25.71 -24.44 -1.29
CA THR A 323 -24.98 -25.70 -1.22
C THR A 323 -26.00 -26.73 -0.80
N GLY A 324 -26.46 -27.55 -1.75
CA GLY A 324 -27.35 -28.67 -1.48
C GLY A 324 -26.73 -29.61 -0.46
N ARG A 325 -26.97 -29.34 0.82
CA ARG A 325 -26.96 -30.37 1.85
C ARG A 325 -28.30 -31.07 1.69
N ARG A 326 -28.25 -32.14 0.91
CA ARG A 326 -29.31 -33.14 0.79
C ARG A 326 -29.71 -33.54 2.22
N ASN A 327 -30.83 -33.01 2.71
CA ASN A 327 -31.51 -33.60 3.85
C ASN A 327 -31.85 -35.02 3.41
N ARG A 328 -31.06 -35.98 3.89
CA ARG A 328 -31.37 -37.39 3.80
C ARG A 328 -31.59 -37.86 5.23
N ARG A 329 -32.78 -38.45 5.40
CA ARG A 329 -33.26 -39.29 6.51
C ARG A 329 -34.03 -38.49 7.57
N THR A 330 -35.36 -38.48 7.44
CA THR A 330 -36.36 -39.52 7.86
C THR A 330 -36.45 -39.61 9.36
#